data_AF-A0A9D6JGF8-F1
#
_entry.id   AF-A0A9D6JGF8-F1
#
_cell.length_a   1.000
_cell.length_b   1.000
_cell.length_c   1.000
_cell.angle_alpha   90.00
_cell.angle_beta   90.00
_cell.angle_gamma   90.00
#
_symmetry.space_group_name_H-M   'P 1'
#
loop_
_entity.id
_entity.type
_entity.pdbx_description
1 polymer ?
#
loop_
_entity_poly.entity_id
_entity_poly.type
_entity_poly.pdbx_seq_one_letter_code
_entity_poly.pdbx_strand_id
1 'polypeptide(L)'
;MQTDWEGYYLDGRTAARQRATIRVMRQGLQVTRDQGVALWWPYTEIRQTQGFYAGEQVRLERGDEIPEALLVSDAGFLSGLRRMAPELATRFHDPARRRMRITLTALAALAVIGITTAFFLWGIPALASLVAARVPVSWEERLGQAVVEHLAPPKKQCLDPIRTRMIDEIGVALTAPLPRQPYTFRVMVVNDPTVNAVAAPGGYIVIFRGLLERTRTAEELAGVLAHEFQHVLHRHATRALVQHASSGLLLAALTGDASGATIYGLEAARTLGALQYSRQNEEEADAEGMRMLLQAGIDPTGMIAFFQVLGQNDRTSPTLLKYLSTHPETRDRIERLKSLAAQAPTATATLLPHYDWRDIRKICQATRQRR
;
A
#
# COMPACT_ATOMS: atom_id res chain seq x y z
N MET A 1 -0.51 56.07 -17.96
CA MET A 1 0.23 54.81 -18.23
C MET A 1 1.71 55.17 -18.22
N GLN A 2 2.50 54.60 -17.31
CA GLN A 2 3.89 55.03 -17.13
C GLN A 2 4.78 54.41 -18.23
N THR A 3 5.11 55.19 -19.24
CA THR A 3 6.05 54.82 -20.32
C THR A 3 7.47 55.22 -20.00
N ASP A 4 7.62 56.16 -19.07
CA ASP A 4 8.86 56.82 -18.72
C ASP A 4 9.26 56.39 -17.31
N TRP A 5 10.46 55.82 -17.21
CA TRP A 5 11.02 55.24 -16.00
C TRP A 5 12.27 56.00 -15.62
N GLU A 6 12.48 56.25 -14.34
CA GLU A 6 13.71 56.88 -13.87
C GLU A 6 14.75 55.83 -13.51
N GLY A 7 15.99 56.13 -13.84
CA GLY A 7 17.12 55.27 -13.57
C GLY A 7 18.45 56.00 -13.65
N TYR A 8 19.52 55.20 -13.67
CA TYR A 8 20.88 55.69 -13.82
C TYR A 8 21.54 55.02 -15.02
N TYR A 9 22.25 55.82 -15.80
CA TYR A 9 23.11 55.39 -16.89
C TYR A 9 24.57 55.40 -16.44
N LEU A 10 25.30 54.35 -16.78
CA LEU A 10 26.74 54.21 -16.59
C LEU A 10 27.38 53.95 -17.96
N ASP A 11 28.40 54.72 -18.28
CA ASP A 11 29.10 54.68 -19.58
C ASP A 11 30.14 53.55 -19.71
N GLY A 12 30.30 52.74 -18.65
CA GLY A 12 31.27 51.65 -18.55
C GLY A 12 32.74 52.11 -18.43
N ARG A 13 33.02 53.40 -18.63
CA ARG A 13 34.37 53.99 -18.60
C ARG A 13 34.67 54.72 -17.30
N THR A 14 33.63 55.26 -16.67
CA THR A 14 33.70 56.00 -15.42
C THR A 14 32.72 55.41 -14.40
N ALA A 15 33.03 55.54 -13.11
CA ALA A 15 32.13 55.13 -12.04
C ALA A 15 30.97 56.13 -11.81
N ALA A 16 30.82 57.14 -12.68
CA ALA A 16 29.84 58.20 -12.52
C ALA A 16 28.43 57.71 -12.91
N ARG A 17 27.48 57.85 -11.98
CA ARG A 17 26.07 57.56 -12.24
C ARG A 17 25.39 58.81 -12.78
N GLN A 18 24.94 58.76 -14.03
CA GLN A 18 24.18 59.84 -14.66
C GLN A 18 22.69 59.54 -14.54
N ARG A 19 21.88 60.47 -14.04
CA ARG A 19 20.42 60.28 -14.05
C ARG A 19 19.92 60.21 -15.49
N ALA A 20 18.99 59.28 -15.72
CA ALA A 20 18.42 59.04 -17.02
C ALA A 20 16.92 58.72 -16.94
N THR A 21 16.17 59.23 -17.90
CA THR A 21 14.78 58.86 -18.18
C THR A 21 14.75 57.81 -19.28
N ILE A 22 14.05 56.72 -19.03
CA ILE A 22 14.01 55.54 -19.89
C ILE A 22 12.60 55.39 -20.42
N ARG A 23 12.43 55.62 -21.72
CA ARG A 23 11.16 55.41 -22.41
C ARG A 23 11.15 54.06 -23.12
N VAL A 24 10.19 53.23 -22.79
CA VAL A 24 9.97 51.92 -23.43
C VAL A 24 9.33 52.13 -24.79
N MET A 25 9.97 51.66 -25.87
CA MET A 25 9.45 51.72 -27.24
C MET A 25 9.27 50.31 -27.81
N ARG A 26 8.63 50.16 -28.97
CA ARG A 26 8.34 48.83 -29.55
C ARG A 26 9.58 48.02 -29.92
N GLN A 27 10.68 48.68 -30.29
CA GLN A 27 11.89 48.04 -30.84
C GLN A 27 13.13 48.20 -29.96
N GLY A 28 13.03 48.93 -28.85
CA GLY A 28 14.16 49.24 -27.98
C GLY A 28 13.80 50.21 -26.87
N LEU A 29 14.82 50.64 -26.12
CA LEU A 29 14.70 51.66 -25.08
C LEU A 29 15.28 52.98 -25.59
N GLN A 30 14.56 54.07 -25.36
CA GLN A 30 15.10 55.41 -25.52
C GLN A 30 15.57 55.91 -24.15
N VAL A 31 16.87 56.15 -24.01
CA VAL A 31 17.51 56.59 -22.77
C VAL A 31 17.93 58.05 -22.90
N THR A 32 17.27 58.94 -22.18
CA THR A 32 17.55 60.39 -22.18
C THR A 32 18.30 60.74 -20.89
N ARG A 33 19.47 61.37 -20.99
CA ARG A 33 20.31 61.78 -19.85
C ARG A 33 20.05 63.25 -19.51
N ASP A 34 20.26 63.65 -18.25
CA ASP A 34 19.98 65.02 -17.75
C ASP A 34 20.63 66.16 -18.57
N GLN A 35 21.72 65.90 -19.31
CA GLN A 35 22.46 66.91 -20.08
C GLN A 35 22.80 66.48 -21.52
N GLY A 36 21.97 65.66 -22.19
CA GLY A 36 22.33 65.28 -23.56
C GLY A 36 21.32 64.51 -24.41
N VAL A 37 21.83 64.12 -25.59
CA VAL A 37 21.13 63.40 -26.68
C VAL A 37 20.52 62.08 -26.19
N ALA A 38 19.32 61.79 -26.66
CA ALA A 38 18.63 60.52 -26.43
C ALA A 38 19.40 59.36 -27.10
N LEU A 39 19.81 58.37 -26.31
CA LEU A 39 20.45 57.15 -26.77
C LEU A 39 19.38 56.11 -27.12
N TRP A 40 19.60 55.38 -28.21
CA TRP A 40 18.74 54.27 -28.61
C TRP A 40 19.41 52.94 -28.25
N TRP A 41 18.70 52.09 -27.52
CA TRP A 41 19.14 50.76 -27.08
C TRP A 41 18.23 49.68 -27.69
N PRO A 42 18.66 49.00 -28.78
CA PRO A 42 17.87 47.93 -29.39
C PRO A 42 17.73 46.73 -28.45
N TYR A 43 16.55 46.12 -28.34
CA TYR A 43 16.34 44.97 -27.46
C TYR A 43 17.25 43.76 -27.76
N THR A 44 17.75 43.65 -28.99
CA THR A 44 18.66 42.59 -29.42
C THR A 44 20.05 42.68 -28.80
N GLU A 45 20.46 43.87 -28.39
CA GLU A 45 21.80 44.17 -27.84
C GLU A 45 21.80 44.28 -26.31
N ILE A 46 20.62 44.17 -25.69
CA ILE A 46 20.45 44.33 -24.25
C ILE A 46 20.46 42.98 -23.56
N ARG A 47 21.26 42.87 -22.50
CA ARG A 47 21.27 41.72 -21.60
C ARG A 47 20.87 42.15 -20.20
N GLN A 48 19.97 41.40 -19.57
CA GLN A 48 19.67 41.59 -18.16
C GLN A 48 20.73 40.88 -17.31
N THR A 49 21.44 41.64 -16.48
CA THR A 49 22.48 41.09 -15.59
C THR A 49 22.11 41.13 -14.12
N GLN A 50 21.12 41.95 -13.71
CA GLN A 50 20.54 41.98 -12.35
C GLN A 50 19.04 42.33 -12.39
N GLY A 51 18.36 42.24 -11.24
CA GLY A 51 16.92 42.49 -11.13
C GLY A 51 16.07 41.27 -11.45
N PHE A 52 16.56 40.08 -11.04
CA PHE A 52 15.85 38.81 -11.25
C PHE A 52 14.78 38.58 -10.17
N TYR A 53 14.83 39.34 -9.06
CA TYR A 53 13.92 39.24 -7.93
C TYR A 53 13.10 40.53 -7.72
N ALA A 54 11.90 40.40 -7.14
CA ALA A 54 11.05 41.56 -6.85
C ALA A 54 11.69 42.43 -5.75
N GLY A 55 11.79 43.73 -5.99
CA GLY A 55 12.46 44.69 -5.09
C GLY A 55 13.95 44.92 -5.40
N GLU A 56 14.52 44.20 -6.36
CA GLU A 56 15.86 44.49 -6.87
C GLU A 56 15.83 45.56 -7.96
N GLN A 57 16.92 46.33 -8.05
CA GLN A 57 17.18 47.22 -9.16
C GLN A 57 17.44 46.40 -10.43
N VAL A 58 16.78 46.76 -11.53
CA VAL A 58 16.97 46.10 -12.82
C VAL A 58 18.23 46.66 -13.48
N ARG A 59 19.20 45.81 -13.77
CA ARG A 59 20.42 46.17 -14.50
C ARG A 59 20.38 45.58 -15.90
N LEU A 60 20.40 46.46 -16.89
CA LEU A 60 20.49 46.14 -18.30
C LEU A 60 21.85 46.57 -18.81
N GLU A 61 22.55 45.69 -19.51
CA GLU A 61 23.87 45.97 -20.08
C GLU A 61 23.83 45.88 -21.61
N ARG A 62 24.64 46.73 -22.27
CA ARG A 62 24.81 46.77 -23.72
C ARG A 62 26.29 46.89 -24.07
N GLY A 63 26.74 46.06 -25.01
CA GLY A 63 28.14 45.98 -25.44
C GLY A 63 28.92 44.85 -24.75
N ASP A 64 30.11 44.54 -25.27
CA ASP A 64 30.87 43.35 -24.86
C ASP A 64 32.05 43.67 -23.90
N GLU A 65 33.09 44.39 -24.35
CA GLU A 65 34.31 44.58 -23.55
C GLU A 65 34.19 45.65 -22.45
N ILE A 66 33.44 46.72 -22.71
CA ILE A 66 33.18 47.80 -21.74
C ILE A 66 31.67 48.08 -21.80
N PRO A 67 30.85 47.27 -21.10
CA PRO A 67 29.40 47.36 -21.22
C PRO A 67 28.89 48.66 -20.61
N GLU A 68 28.06 49.37 -21.37
CA GLU A 68 27.23 50.42 -20.82
C GLU A 68 26.14 49.77 -19.96
N ALA A 69 25.80 50.36 -18.83
CA ALA A 69 24.80 49.80 -17.92
C ALA A 69 23.69 50.80 -17.61
N LEU A 70 22.46 50.31 -17.66
CA LEU A 70 21.26 51.03 -17.28
C LEU A 70 20.68 50.39 -16.01
N LEU A 71 20.56 51.18 -14.96
CA LEU A 71 20.04 50.78 -13.66
C LEU A 71 18.65 51.39 -13.45
N VAL A 72 17.60 50.58 -13.52
CA VAL A 72 16.20 51.00 -13.35
C VAL A 72 15.73 50.66 -11.95
N SER A 73 15.33 51.66 -11.19
CA SER A 73 15.03 51.52 -9.75
C SER A 73 13.72 50.78 -9.46
N ASP A 74 12.81 50.69 -10.43
CA ASP A 74 11.51 50.05 -10.27
C ASP A 74 11.40 48.74 -11.07
N ALA A 75 11.12 47.63 -10.38
CA ALA A 75 10.90 46.32 -10.98
C ALA A 75 9.62 46.28 -11.87
N GLY A 76 8.69 47.21 -11.69
CA GLY A 76 7.54 47.44 -12.56
C GLY A 76 7.92 47.72 -14.02
N PHE A 77 9.16 48.18 -14.26
CA PHE A 77 9.73 48.41 -15.59
C PHE A 77 9.65 47.18 -16.49
N LEU A 78 10.04 45.99 -16.00
CA LEU A 78 10.01 44.75 -16.78
C LEU A 78 8.57 44.32 -17.15
N SER A 79 7.61 44.62 -16.26
CA SER A 79 6.18 44.41 -16.54
C SER A 79 5.65 45.38 -17.59
N GLY A 80 6.13 46.64 -17.57
CA GLY A 80 5.83 47.64 -18.60
C GLY A 80 6.39 47.27 -19.98
N LEU A 81 7.65 46.83 -20.00
CA LEU A 81 8.36 46.38 -21.20
C LEU A 81 7.63 45.23 -21.91
N ARG A 82 7.13 44.24 -21.16
CA ARG A 82 6.35 43.11 -21.71
C ARG A 82 5.02 43.49 -22.34
N ARG A 83 4.34 44.52 -21.81
CA ARG A 83 3.07 44.99 -22.37
C ARG A 83 3.25 45.69 -23.71
N MET A 84 4.41 46.34 -23.93
CA MET A 84 4.69 47.10 -25.14
C MET A 84 5.44 46.32 -26.22
N ALA A 85 6.26 45.33 -25.82
CA ALA A 85 7.06 44.50 -26.73
C ALA A 85 7.06 43.02 -26.31
N PRO A 86 5.90 42.32 -26.38
CA PRO A 86 5.72 40.98 -25.80
C PRO A 86 6.64 39.91 -26.40
N GLU A 87 6.94 39.96 -27.70
CA GLU A 87 7.78 38.97 -28.38
C GLU A 87 9.25 39.06 -27.96
N LEU A 88 9.78 40.29 -27.85
CA LEU A 88 11.18 40.55 -27.47
C LEU A 88 11.40 40.45 -25.96
N ALA A 89 10.35 40.68 -25.17
CA ALA A 89 10.40 40.63 -23.71
C ALA A 89 10.45 39.21 -23.12
N THR A 90 10.26 38.17 -23.96
CA THR A 90 10.46 36.77 -23.57
C THR A 90 11.90 36.46 -23.14
N ARG A 91 12.87 37.27 -23.60
CA ARG A 91 14.29 37.18 -23.25
C ARG A 91 14.61 37.63 -21.82
N PHE A 92 13.76 38.45 -21.20
CA PHE A 92 13.95 38.97 -19.85
C PHE A 92 13.19 38.14 -18.81
N HIS A 93 13.77 37.90 -17.64
CA HIS A 93 13.13 37.11 -16.59
C HIS A 93 11.99 37.90 -15.92
N ASP A 94 10.91 37.20 -15.54
CA ASP A 94 9.76 37.81 -14.87
C ASP A 94 9.73 37.43 -13.38
N PRO A 95 10.09 38.35 -12.48
CA PRO A 95 9.97 38.08 -11.05
C PRO A 95 8.52 37.80 -10.62
N ALA A 96 7.50 38.34 -11.30
CA ALA A 96 6.10 38.16 -10.94
C ALA A 96 5.57 36.75 -11.24
N ARG A 97 6.10 36.07 -12.29
CA ARG A 97 5.69 34.71 -12.65
C ARG A 97 6.49 33.62 -11.92
N ARG A 98 7.60 33.96 -11.25
CA ARG A 98 8.42 32.99 -10.50
C ARG A 98 7.64 32.34 -9.36
N ARG A 99 6.90 33.12 -8.56
CA ARG A 99 6.08 32.59 -7.47
C ARG A 99 5.07 31.59 -8.01
N MET A 100 4.38 31.94 -9.11
CA MET A 100 3.44 31.05 -9.79
C MET A 100 4.11 29.77 -10.33
N ARG A 101 5.29 29.88 -10.95
CA ARG A 101 6.04 28.71 -11.45
C ARG A 101 6.45 27.78 -10.30
N ILE A 102 7.02 28.33 -9.22
CA ILE A 102 7.40 27.56 -8.03
C ILE A 102 6.17 26.88 -7.42
N THR A 103 5.04 27.59 -7.28
CA THR A 103 3.81 26.99 -6.76
C THR A 103 3.29 25.89 -7.68
N LEU A 104 3.30 26.09 -9.00
CA LEU A 104 2.85 25.07 -9.95
C LEU A 104 3.76 23.84 -9.95
N THR A 105 5.08 24.01 -9.89
CA THR A 105 6.02 22.89 -9.77
C THR A 105 5.88 22.16 -8.44
N ALA A 106 5.65 22.89 -7.34
CA ALA A 106 5.41 22.28 -6.02
C ALA A 106 4.09 21.51 -6.00
N LEU A 107 3.02 22.07 -6.57
CA LEU A 107 1.72 21.41 -6.71
C LEU A 107 1.82 20.17 -7.62
N ALA A 108 2.55 20.25 -8.73
CA ALA A 108 2.79 19.10 -9.59
C ALA A 108 3.57 18.00 -8.86
N ALA A 109 4.61 18.34 -8.09
CA ALA A 109 5.36 17.38 -7.28
C ALA A 109 4.46 16.73 -6.22
N LEU A 110 3.64 17.52 -5.52
CA LEU A 110 2.67 17.00 -4.55
C LEU A 110 1.61 16.11 -5.21
N ALA A 111 1.15 16.45 -6.40
CA ALA A 111 0.22 15.63 -7.17
C ALA A 111 0.84 14.29 -7.57
N VAL A 112 2.10 14.28 -8.02
CA VAL A 112 2.83 13.04 -8.34
C VAL A 112 2.97 12.15 -7.10
N ILE A 113 3.33 12.73 -5.95
CA ILE A 113 3.40 12.00 -4.67
C ILE A 113 2.02 11.44 -4.32
N GLY A 114 0.97 12.27 -4.36
CA GLY A 114 -0.41 11.87 -4.05
C GLY A 114 -0.91 10.74 -4.96
N ILE A 115 -0.68 10.83 -6.27
CA ILE A 115 -1.07 9.79 -7.23
C ILE A 115 -0.28 8.50 -6.99
N THR A 116 1.03 8.59 -6.74
CA THR A 116 1.87 7.42 -6.49
C THR A 116 1.47 6.73 -5.20
N THR A 117 1.23 7.48 -4.12
CA THR A 117 0.72 6.96 -2.85
C THR A 117 -0.67 6.35 -3.01
N ALA A 118 -1.58 7.00 -3.73
CA ALA A 118 -2.91 6.46 -3.99
C ALA A 118 -2.86 5.17 -4.82
N PHE A 119 -2.02 5.12 -5.84
CA PHE A 119 -1.81 3.92 -6.63
C PHE A 119 -1.20 2.79 -5.79
N PHE A 120 -0.23 3.08 -4.92
CA PHE A 120 0.34 2.10 -4.02
C PHE A 120 -0.67 1.54 -3.01
N LEU A 121 -1.49 2.41 -2.40
CA LEU A 121 -2.44 2.02 -1.35
C LEU A 121 -3.73 1.40 -1.87
N TRP A 122 -4.22 1.81 -3.05
CA TRP A 122 -5.51 1.34 -3.59
C TRP A 122 -5.38 0.70 -4.98
N GLY A 123 -4.50 1.22 -5.84
CA GLY A 123 -4.29 0.69 -7.19
C GLY A 123 -3.69 -0.72 -7.19
N ILE A 124 -2.59 -0.95 -6.46
CA ILE A 124 -1.93 -2.27 -6.39
C ILE A 124 -2.86 -3.33 -5.78
N PRO A 125 -3.53 -3.11 -4.63
CA PRO A 125 -4.46 -4.12 -4.08
C PRO A 125 -5.62 -4.45 -5.03
N ALA A 126 -6.17 -3.45 -5.73
CA ALA A 126 -7.24 -3.65 -6.71
C ALA A 126 -6.77 -4.48 -7.90
N LEU A 127 -5.60 -4.15 -8.47
CA LEU A 127 -4.98 -4.92 -9.55
C LEU A 127 -4.64 -6.34 -9.10
N ALA A 128 -4.09 -6.50 -7.89
CA ALA A 128 -3.75 -7.80 -7.33
C ALA A 128 -4.98 -8.69 -7.18
N SER A 129 -6.11 -8.15 -6.77
CA SER A 129 -7.38 -8.89 -6.67
C SER A 129 -7.86 -9.37 -8.04
N LEU A 130 -7.73 -8.53 -9.08
CA LEU A 130 -8.12 -8.86 -10.45
C LEU A 130 -7.20 -9.91 -11.10
N VAL A 131 -5.90 -9.83 -10.82
CA VAL A 131 -4.89 -10.80 -11.28
C VAL A 131 -5.07 -12.12 -10.53
N ALA A 132 -5.20 -12.08 -9.21
CA ALA A 132 -5.41 -13.27 -8.38
C ALA A 132 -6.61 -14.07 -8.86
N ALA A 133 -7.74 -13.43 -9.19
CA ALA A 133 -8.92 -14.11 -9.72
C ALA A 133 -8.66 -14.91 -11.02
N ARG A 134 -7.64 -14.54 -11.81
CA ARG A 134 -7.24 -15.23 -13.05
C ARG A 134 -6.11 -16.23 -12.87
N VAL A 135 -5.50 -16.30 -11.70
CA VAL A 135 -4.46 -17.29 -11.41
C VAL A 135 -5.09 -18.70 -11.50
N PRO A 136 -4.47 -19.65 -12.21
CA PRO A 136 -4.96 -21.02 -12.25
C PRO A 136 -4.83 -21.71 -10.88
N VAL A 137 -5.80 -22.55 -10.50
CA VAL A 137 -5.76 -23.29 -9.23
C VAL A 137 -4.53 -24.21 -9.14
N SER A 138 -4.09 -24.79 -10.25
CA SER A 138 -2.86 -25.60 -10.28
C SER A 138 -1.60 -24.83 -9.87
N TRP A 139 -1.58 -23.51 -10.06
CA TRP A 139 -0.48 -22.67 -9.61
C TRP A 139 -0.56 -22.43 -8.10
N GLU A 140 -1.77 -22.21 -7.58
CA GLU A 140 -2.01 -22.13 -6.14
C GLU A 140 -1.66 -23.44 -5.42
N GLU A 141 -2.00 -24.59 -6.01
CA GLU A 141 -1.64 -25.90 -5.45
C GLU A 141 -0.11 -26.07 -5.33
N ARG A 142 0.67 -25.64 -6.33
CA ARG A 142 2.14 -25.69 -6.26
C ARG A 142 2.71 -24.80 -5.16
N LEU A 143 2.15 -23.60 -5.00
CA LEU A 143 2.54 -22.72 -3.90
C LEU A 143 2.14 -23.28 -2.55
N GLY A 144 0.92 -23.81 -2.44
CA GLY A 144 0.43 -24.50 -1.25
C GLY A 144 1.37 -25.62 -0.84
N GLN A 145 1.79 -26.46 -1.79
CA GLN A 145 2.77 -27.53 -1.55
C GLN A 145 4.08 -26.99 -0.97
N ALA A 146 4.64 -25.92 -1.53
CA ALA A 146 5.86 -25.30 -0.98
C ALA A 146 5.66 -24.79 0.46
N VAL A 147 4.48 -24.26 0.79
CA VAL A 147 4.14 -23.86 2.16
C VAL A 147 4.05 -25.07 3.08
N VAL A 148 3.41 -26.15 2.63
CA VAL A 148 3.29 -27.41 3.38
C VAL A 148 4.66 -28.03 3.65
N GLU A 149 5.55 -28.07 2.67
CA GLU A 149 6.91 -28.57 2.84
C GLU A 149 7.67 -27.81 3.93
N HIS A 150 7.44 -26.49 4.02
CA HIS A 150 8.08 -25.63 5.01
C HIS A 150 7.45 -25.74 6.41
N LEU A 151 6.12 -25.64 6.50
CA LEU A 151 5.39 -25.55 7.77
C LEU A 151 5.00 -26.91 8.34
N ALA A 152 4.66 -27.86 7.48
CA ALA A 152 4.20 -29.19 7.84
C ALA A 152 5.06 -30.31 7.18
N PRO A 153 6.40 -30.29 7.30
CA PRO A 153 7.21 -31.40 6.81
C PRO A 153 6.82 -32.71 7.54
N PRO A 154 6.96 -33.90 6.92
CA PRO A 154 6.48 -35.17 7.49
C PRO A 154 6.89 -35.41 8.95
N LYS A 155 8.12 -35.03 9.32
CA LYS A 155 8.66 -35.15 10.69
C LYS A 155 7.93 -34.32 11.76
N LYS A 156 7.16 -33.30 11.36
CA LYS A 156 6.35 -32.45 12.23
C LYS A 156 4.87 -32.84 12.21
N GLN A 157 4.40 -33.59 11.21
CA GLN A 157 2.98 -33.92 11.10
C GLN A 157 2.54 -34.91 12.19
N CYS A 158 1.34 -34.70 12.72
CA CYS A 158 0.70 -35.59 13.67
C CYS A 158 -0.17 -36.59 12.89
N LEU A 159 0.20 -37.88 12.94
CA LEU A 159 -0.37 -38.93 12.09
C LEU A 159 -1.16 -39.95 12.92
N ASP A 160 -2.22 -39.48 13.60
CA ASP A 160 -3.14 -40.34 14.33
C ASP A 160 -4.43 -40.56 13.52
N PRO A 161 -4.70 -41.77 13.00
CA PRO A 161 -5.81 -41.98 12.08
C PRO A 161 -7.20 -41.68 12.66
N ILE A 162 -7.40 -41.96 13.95
CA ILE A 162 -8.70 -41.77 14.61
C ILE A 162 -8.98 -40.27 14.74
N ARG A 163 -7.99 -39.51 15.23
CA ARG A 163 -8.14 -38.07 15.47
C ARG A 163 -8.08 -37.25 14.19
N THR A 164 -7.34 -37.72 13.20
CA THR A 164 -7.35 -37.12 11.86
C THR A 164 -8.74 -37.27 11.23
N ARG A 165 -9.38 -38.44 11.37
CA ARG A 165 -10.76 -38.64 10.91
C ARG A 165 -11.75 -37.65 11.54
N MET A 166 -11.62 -37.34 12.83
CA MET A 166 -12.48 -36.31 13.47
C MET A 166 -12.36 -34.96 12.76
N ILE A 167 -11.15 -34.54 12.39
CA ILE A 167 -10.90 -33.27 11.68
C ILE A 167 -11.43 -33.35 10.25
N ASP A 168 -11.21 -34.48 9.57
CA ASP A 168 -11.71 -34.70 8.21
C ASP A 168 -13.24 -34.67 8.17
N GLU A 169 -13.93 -35.28 9.15
CA GLU A 169 -15.39 -35.25 9.25
C GLU A 169 -15.93 -33.82 9.43
N ILE A 170 -15.24 -32.96 10.20
CA ILE A 170 -15.59 -31.54 10.31
C ILE A 170 -15.39 -30.84 8.96
N GLY A 171 -14.27 -31.08 8.28
CA GLY A 171 -14.00 -30.50 6.96
C GLY A 171 -15.01 -30.92 5.90
N VAL A 172 -15.43 -32.18 5.92
CA VAL A 172 -16.50 -32.70 5.04
C VAL A 172 -17.84 -32.05 5.38
N ALA A 173 -18.20 -31.97 6.66
CA ALA A 173 -19.46 -31.33 7.07
C ALA A 173 -19.54 -29.87 6.61
N LEU A 174 -18.45 -29.12 6.73
CA LEU A 174 -18.36 -27.72 6.28
C LEU A 174 -18.47 -27.55 4.76
N THR A 175 -17.89 -28.49 3.99
CA THR A 175 -17.79 -28.36 2.53
C THR A 175 -18.92 -29.02 1.76
N ALA A 176 -19.59 -30.02 2.34
CA ALA A 176 -20.72 -30.72 1.74
C ALA A 176 -21.87 -29.82 1.22
N PRO A 177 -22.30 -28.75 1.93
CA PRO A 177 -23.38 -27.89 1.45
C PRO A 177 -22.92 -26.86 0.40
N LEU A 178 -21.61 -26.72 0.18
CA LEU A 178 -21.08 -25.69 -0.73
C LEU A 178 -21.35 -26.04 -2.19
N PRO A 179 -21.56 -25.02 -3.06
CA PRO A 179 -21.57 -25.24 -4.49
C PRO A 179 -20.22 -25.80 -4.95
N ARG A 180 -20.20 -26.39 -6.16
CA ARG A 180 -18.95 -26.88 -6.76
C ARG A 180 -17.91 -25.76 -6.77
N GLN A 181 -16.78 -26.05 -6.12
CA GLN A 181 -15.64 -25.16 -6.00
C GLN A 181 -14.38 -25.91 -6.44
N PRO A 182 -13.33 -25.21 -6.90
CA PRO A 182 -12.23 -25.84 -7.64
C PRO A 182 -11.13 -26.42 -6.76
N TYR A 183 -11.18 -26.24 -5.44
CA TYR A 183 -10.18 -26.68 -4.48
C TYR A 183 -10.50 -28.04 -3.87
N THR A 184 -9.47 -28.77 -3.47
CA THR A 184 -9.61 -29.91 -2.57
C THR A 184 -9.02 -29.54 -1.23
N PHE A 185 -9.85 -29.44 -0.20
CA PHE A 185 -9.37 -29.09 1.13
C PHE A 185 -8.57 -30.23 1.75
N ARG A 186 -7.39 -29.90 2.27
CA ARG A 186 -6.46 -30.83 2.93
C ARG A 186 -6.04 -30.21 4.25
N VAL A 187 -6.55 -30.75 5.35
CA VAL A 187 -6.23 -30.28 6.68
C VAL A 187 -5.11 -31.15 7.26
N MET A 188 -4.05 -30.51 7.74
CA MET A 188 -2.91 -31.20 8.35
C MET A 188 -2.65 -30.62 9.74
N VAL A 189 -2.24 -31.48 10.66
CA VAL A 189 -1.90 -31.08 12.01
C VAL A 189 -0.40 -31.20 12.22
N VAL A 190 0.22 -30.15 12.76
CA VAL A 190 1.65 -30.13 13.08
C VAL A 190 1.89 -30.09 14.58
N ASN A 191 2.90 -30.83 15.02
CA ASN A 191 3.35 -30.94 16.39
C ASN A 191 4.11 -29.66 16.81
N ASP A 192 3.37 -28.56 16.94
CA ASP A 192 3.88 -27.25 17.32
C ASP A 192 2.96 -26.66 18.42
N PRO A 193 3.50 -26.25 19.58
CA PRO A 193 2.71 -25.73 20.70
C PRO A 193 2.13 -24.34 20.45
N THR A 194 2.49 -23.67 19.35
CA THR A 194 1.95 -22.36 19.00
C THR A 194 0.45 -22.45 18.74
N VAL A 195 -0.32 -21.49 19.22
CA VAL A 195 -1.74 -21.37 18.89
C VAL A 195 -1.82 -20.68 17.54
N ASN A 196 -1.97 -21.45 16.47
CA ASN A 196 -2.09 -20.92 15.12
C ASN A 196 -2.78 -21.90 14.15
N ALA A 197 -3.32 -21.35 13.07
CA ALA A 197 -3.69 -22.06 11.86
C ALA A 197 -3.25 -21.23 10.65
N VAL A 198 -3.01 -21.88 9.51
CA VAL A 198 -2.64 -21.19 8.27
C VAL A 198 -3.40 -21.79 7.10
N ALA A 199 -4.21 -20.98 6.44
CA ALA A 199 -4.72 -21.23 5.10
C ALA A 199 -3.67 -20.89 4.03
N ALA A 200 -3.16 -21.92 3.36
CA ALA A 200 -2.25 -21.78 2.23
C ALA A 200 -3.02 -21.91 0.90
N PRO A 201 -2.51 -21.31 -0.20
CA PRO A 201 -3.13 -21.40 -1.52
C PRO A 201 -3.39 -22.86 -1.94
N GLY A 202 -4.47 -23.10 -2.69
CA GLY A 202 -4.75 -24.41 -3.28
C GLY A 202 -5.46 -25.41 -2.35
N GLY A 203 -6.01 -24.96 -1.23
CA GLY A 203 -6.83 -25.81 -0.34
C GLY A 203 -6.07 -26.44 0.83
N TYR A 204 -4.84 -26.01 1.10
CA TYR A 204 -4.05 -26.56 2.21
C TYR A 204 -4.29 -25.77 3.49
N ILE A 205 -4.72 -26.44 4.56
CA ILE A 205 -4.85 -25.87 5.89
C ILE A 205 -3.87 -26.54 6.83
N VAL A 206 -3.03 -25.77 7.52
CA VAL A 206 -2.09 -26.26 8.53
C VAL A 206 -2.55 -25.81 9.91
N ILE A 207 -2.95 -26.75 10.76
CA ILE A 207 -3.35 -26.50 12.14
C ILE A 207 -2.19 -26.85 13.07
N PHE A 208 -1.88 -25.95 14.00
CA PHE A 208 -0.85 -26.18 14.99
C PHE A 208 -1.47 -26.86 16.21
N ARG A 209 -0.77 -27.84 16.80
CA ARG A 209 -1.25 -28.57 17.99
C ARG A 209 -1.74 -27.64 19.09
N GLY A 210 -1.03 -26.52 19.32
CA GLY A 210 -1.43 -25.53 20.32
C GLY A 210 -2.85 -24.98 20.11
N LEU A 211 -3.28 -24.81 18.86
CA LEU A 211 -4.65 -24.38 18.55
C LEU A 211 -5.67 -25.44 18.93
N LEU A 212 -5.45 -26.69 18.52
CA LEU A 212 -6.33 -27.82 18.88
C LEU A 212 -6.45 -27.99 20.39
N GLU A 213 -5.35 -27.85 21.13
CA GLU A 213 -5.32 -27.95 22.58
C GLU A 213 -6.19 -26.89 23.28
N ARG A 214 -6.44 -25.75 22.63
CA ARG A 214 -7.30 -24.66 23.13
C ARG A 214 -8.77 -24.82 22.80
N THR A 215 -9.12 -25.59 21.76
CA THR A 215 -10.52 -25.90 21.47
C THR A 215 -11.14 -26.76 22.57
N ARG A 216 -12.39 -26.47 22.93
CA ARG A 216 -13.17 -27.16 23.97
C ARG A 216 -14.25 -28.05 23.38
N THR A 217 -14.72 -27.76 22.18
CA THR A 217 -15.72 -28.56 21.45
C THR A 217 -15.35 -28.67 19.96
N ALA A 218 -16.00 -29.59 19.25
CA ALA A 218 -15.82 -29.77 17.81
C ALA A 218 -16.29 -28.52 17.03
N GLU A 219 -17.33 -27.85 17.52
CA GLU A 219 -17.88 -26.62 16.93
C GLU A 219 -16.90 -25.43 17.04
N GLU A 220 -16.10 -25.36 18.11
CA GLU A 220 -15.02 -24.36 18.20
C GLU A 220 -13.96 -24.59 17.09
N LEU A 221 -13.57 -25.84 16.83
CA LEU A 221 -12.67 -26.13 15.71
C LEU A 221 -13.33 -25.90 14.35
N ALA A 222 -14.60 -26.27 14.21
CA ALA A 222 -15.36 -26.02 12.98
C ALA A 222 -15.42 -24.52 12.67
N GLY A 223 -15.57 -23.67 13.69
CA GLY A 223 -15.51 -22.21 13.53
C GLY A 223 -14.17 -21.72 12.98
N VAL A 224 -13.05 -22.22 13.52
CA VAL A 224 -11.71 -21.91 12.99
C VAL A 224 -11.57 -22.42 11.56
N LEU A 225 -11.97 -23.66 11.27
CA LEU A 225 -11.86 -24.24 9.93
C LEU A 225 -12.73 -23.50 8.91
N ALA A 226 -13.94 -23.10 9.28
CA ALA A 226 -14.82 -22.31 8.42
C ALA A 226 -14.14 -20.99 8.04
N HIS A 227 -13.53 -20.30 9.01
CA HIS A 227 -12.74 -19.09 8.78
C HIS A 227 -11.56 -19.33 7.83
N GLU A 228 -10.74 -20.34 8.11
CA GLU A 228 -9.57 -20.68 7.27
C GLU A 228 -9.96 -21.12 5.85
N PHE A 229 -11.08 -21.84 5.70
CA PHE A 229 -11.60 -22.24 4.39
C PHE A 229 -12.01 -21.01 3.58
N GLN A 230 -12.57 -19.98 4.19
CA GLN A 230 -12.89 -18.75 3.47
C GLN A 230 -11.65 -17.99 3.01
N HIS A 231 -10.54 -18.01 3.76
CA HIS A 231 -9.29 -17.46 3.25
C HIS A 231 -8.83 -18.14 1.94
N VAL A 232 -9.07 -19.45 1.80
CA VAL A 232 -8.81 -20.18 0.55
C VAL A 232 -9.83 -19.82 -0.53
N LEU A 233 -11.13 -19.89 -0.24
CA LEU A 233 -12.21 -19.65 -1.21
C LEU A 233 -12.13 -18.24 -1.79
N HIS A 234 -11.82 -17.24 -0.96
CA HIS A 234 -11.63 -15.85 -1.35
C HIS A 234 -10.19 -15.55 -1.82
N ARG A 235 -9.30 -16.54 -1.80
CA ARG A 235 -7.92 -16.47 -2.32
C ARG A 235 -7.08 -15.38 -1.65
N HIS A 236 -7.31 -15.12 -0.36
CA HIS A 236 -6.66 -14.04 0.38
C HIS A 236 -5.12 -14.15 0.34
N ALA A 237 -4.59 -15.36 0.52
CA ALA A 237 -3.15 -15.62 0.42
C ALA A 237 -2.60 -15.33 -0.98
N THR A 238 -3.31 -15.73 -2.03
CA THR A 238 -2.93 -15.48 -3.43
C THR A 238 -2.98 -13.98 -3.77
N ARG A 239 -4.03 -13.28 -3.34
CA ARG A 239 -4.13 -11.81 -3.48
C ARG A 239 -2.94 -11.11 -2.80
N ALA A 240 -2.60 -11.53 -1.58
CA ALA A 240 -1.47 -10.97 -0.85
C ALA A 240 -0.13 -11.23 -1.55
N LEU A 241 0.12 -12.45 -2.04
CA LEU A 241 1.35 -12.77 -2.77
C LEU A 241 1.48 -11.96 -4.07
N VAL A 242 0.39 -11.84 -4.84
CA VAL A 242 0.37 -11.03 -6.05
C VAL A 242 0.61 -9.55 -5.72
N GLN A 243 0.01 -9.05 -4.64
CA GLN A 243 0.23 -7.68 -4.16
C GLN A 243 1.69 -7.47 -3.76
N HIS A 244 2.29 -8.38 -2.98
CA HIS A 244 3.70 -8.31 -2.60
C HIS A 244 4.63 -8.32 -3.81
N ALA A 245 4.41 -9.21 -4.78
CA ALA A 245 5.20 -9.27 -6.01
C ALA A 245 5.06 -7.98 -6.84
N SER A 246 3.84 -7.44 -6.95
CA SER A 246 3.56 -6.20 -7.68
C SER A 246 4.23 -4.99 -7.03
N SER A 247 4.21 -4.91 -5.69
CA SER A 247 4.91 -3.87 -4.94
C SER A 247 6.44 -3.97 -5.12
N GLY A 248 6.99 -5.19 -5.14
CA GLY A 248 8.40 -5.42 -5.41
C GLY A 248 8.82 -4.96 -6.80
N LEU A 249 8.00 -5.25 -7.82
CA LEU A 249 8.21 -4.76 -9.19
C LEU A 249 8.15 -3.23 -9.29
N LEU A 250 7.21 -2.59 -8.60
CA LEU A 250 7.11 -1.14 -8.57
C LEU A 250 8.34 -0.51 -7.91
N LEU A 251 8.80 -1.07 -6.78
CA LEU A 251 10.01 -0.60 -6.12
C LEU A 251 11.23 -0.73 -7.02
N ALA A 252 11.37 -1.88 -7.70
CA ALA A 252 12.44 -2.11 -8.67
C ALA A 252 12.42 -1.10 -9.82
N ALA A 253 11.25 -0.72 -10.32
CA ALA A 253 11.13 0.29 -11.36
C ALA A 253 11.54 1.70 -10.88
N LEU A 254 11.34 2.02 -9.59
CA LEU A 254 11.70 3.31 -9.01
C LEU A 254 13.18 3.41 -8.62
N THR A 255 13.77 2.32 -8.13
CA THR A 255 15.15 2.29 -7.61
C THR A 255 16.16 1.76 -8.62
N GLY A 256 15.71 1.04 -9.65
CA GLY A 256 16.56 0.24 -10.54
C GLY A 256 17.05 -1.08 -9.92
N ASP A 257 16.63 -1.40 -8.69
CA ASP A 257 17.03 -2.63 -8.00
C ASP A 257 15.95 -3.72 -8.08
N ALA A 258 16.23 -4.77 -8.87
CA ALA A 258 15.31 -5.89 -9.06
C ALA A 258 15.35 -6.95 -7.94
N SER A 259 16.17 -6.78 -6.90
CA SER A 259 16.33 -7.76 -5.82
C SER A 259 15.03 -8.11 -5.09
N GLY A 260 14.10 -7.16 -4.99
CA GLY A 260 12.79 -7.34 -4.34
C GLY A 260 11.65 -7.83 -5.24
N ALA A 261 11.88 -8.04 -6.54
CA ALA A 261 10.81 -8.31 -7.50
C ALA A 261 10.38 -9.80 -7.60
N THR A 262 11.13 -10.72 -7.00
CA THR A 262 10.89 -12.17 -7.16
C THR A 262 10.27 -12.79 -5.92
N ILE A 263 9.11 -13.43 -6.07
CA ILE A 263 8.49 -14.27 -5.03
C ILE A 263 8.24 -15.67 -5.62
N TYR A 264 9.05 -16.64 -5.21
CA TYR A 264 8.89 -18.05 -5.58
C TYR A 264 9.24 -18.98 -4.41
N GLY A 265 8.55 -20.12 -4.33
CA GLY A 265 8.88 -21.24 -3.45
C GLY A 265 9.03 -20.86 -1.97
N LEU A 266 10.26 -20.96 -1.46
CA LEU A 266 10.57 -20.72 -0.04
C LEU A 266 10.27 -19.29 0.40
N GLU A 267 10.49 -18.29 -0.46
CA GLU A 267 10.21 -16.90 -0.10
C GLU A 267 8.70 -16.68 0.05
N ALA A 268 7.91 -17.24 -0.88
CA ALA A 268 6.45 -17.25 -0.76
C ALA A 268 6.00 -17.94 0.53
N ALA A 269 6.60 -19.07 0.89
CA ALA A 269 6.28 -19.79 2.13
C ALA A 269 6.60 -18.97 3.39
N ARG A 270 7.73 -18.24 3.40
CA ARG A 270 8.09 -17.32 4.50
C ARG A 270 7.12 -16.15 4.59
N THR A 271 6.81 -15.51 3.45
CA THR A 271 5.83 -14.43 3.39
C THR A 271 4.48 -14.90 3.92
N LEU A 272 4.01 -16.09 3.50
CA LEU A 272 2.74 -16.64 3.96
C LEU A 272 2.74 -17.01 5.45
N GLY A 273 3.84 -17.56 5.99
CA GLY A 273 3.97 -17.85 7.43
C GLY A 273 4.05 -16.59 8.33
N ALA A 274 4.29 -15.42 7.73
CA ALA A 274 4.29 -14.12 8.38
C ALA A 274 3.15 -13.21 7.89
N LEU A 275 2.23 -13.74 7.07
CA LEU A 275 1.20 -12.95 6.44
C LEU A 275 0.24 -12.40 7.48
N GLN A 276 -0.05 -11.10 7.37
CA GLN A 276 -1.09 -10.44 8.14
C GLN A 276 -2.23 -10.14 7.19
N TYR A 277 -3.40 -10.71 7.46
CA TYR A 277 -4.57 -10.40 6.67
C TYR A 277 -5.09 -8.99 7.00
N SER A 278 -5.59 -8.30 5.97
CA SER A 278 -6.21 -7.00 6.15
C SER A 278 -7.50 -7.15 6.97
N ARG A 279 -7.94 -6.07 7.63
CA ARG A 279 -9.23 -6.04 8.33
C ARG A 279 -10.39 -6.45 7.41
N GLN A 280 -10.34 -6.07 6.13
CA GLN A 280 -11.37 -6.44 5.16
C GLN A 280 -11.37 -7.94 4.86
N ASN A 281 -10.19 -8.56 4.69
CA ASN A 281 -10.07 -10.00 4.48
C ASN A 281 -10.62 -10.79 5.69
N GLU A 282 -10.33 -10.31 6.90
CA GLU A 282 -10.82 -10.90 8.15
C GLU A 282 -12.35 -10.78 8.27
N GLU A 283 -12.91 -9.61 7.95
CA GLU A 283 -14.37 -9.40 7.96
C GLU A 283 -15.09 -10.25 6.91
N GLU A 284 -14.50 -10.44 5.72
CA GLU A 284 -15.01 -11.32 4.66
C GLU A 284 -14.97 -12.80 5.11
N ALA A 285 -13.85 -13.24 5.68
CA ALA A 285 -13.70 -14.61 6.19
C ALA A 285 -14.63 -14.91 7.37
N ASP A 286 -14.81 -13.95 8.29
CA ASP A 286 -15.73 -14.05 9.41
C ASP A 286 -17.19 -14.23 8.96
N ALA A 287 -17.65 -13.34 8.07
CA ALA A 287 -19.03 -13.32 7.62
C ALA A 287 -19.39 -14.56 6.80
N GLU A 288 -18.52 -14.94 5.86
CA GLU A 288 -18.75 -16.13 5.02
C GLU A 288 -18.45 -17.43 5.78
N GLY A 289 -17.58 -17.42 6.78
CA GLY A 289 -17.33 -18.55 7.68
C GLY A 289 -18.54 -18.83 8.56
N MET A 290 -19.14 -17.77 9.12
CA MET A 290 -20.40 -17.84 9.82
C MET A 290 -21.52 -18.39 8.92
N ARG A 291 -21.66 -17.89 7.67
CA ARG A 291 -22.61 -18.45 6.71
C ARG A 291 -22.36 -19.92 6.39
N MET A 292 -21.09 -20.34 6.29
CA MET A 292 -20.72 -21.73 6.05
C MET A 292 -21.17 -22.63 7.21
N LEU A 293 -20.95 -22.22 8.47
CA LEU A 293 -21.43 -22.97 9.64
C LEU A 293 -22.95 -23.14 9.63
N LEU A 294 -23.68 -22.06 9.34
CA LEU A 294 -25.13 -22.08 9.26
C LEU A 294 -25.66 -23.00 8.15
N GLN A 295 -25.02 -22.97 6.97
CA GLN A 295 -25.38 -23.86 5.85
C GLN A 295 -25.06 -25.33 6.15
N ALA A 296 -23.99 -25.59 6.92
CA ALA A 296 -23.60 -26.91 7.38
C ALA A 296 -24.44 -27.42 8.57
N GLY A 297 -25.32 -26.58 9.15
CA GLY A 297 -26.09 -26.93 10.35
C GLY A 297 -25.22 -27.11 11.60
N ILE A 298 -24.05 -26.47 11.64
CA ILE A 298 -23.11 -26.49 12.77
C ILE A 298 -23.36 -25.28 13.66
N ASP A 299 -23.30 -25.45 14.98
CA ASP A 299 -23.52 -24.35 15.94
C ASP A 299 -22.53 -23.19 15.70
N PRO A 300 -23.02 -22.01 15.25
CA PRO A 300 -22.17 -20.86 14.98
C PRO A 300 -21.53 -20.27 16.25
N THR A 301 -22.07 -20.57 17.43
CA THR A 301 -21.55 -20.03 18.69
C THR A 301 -20.16 -20.56 19.02
N GLY A 302 -19.77 -21.71 18.48
CA GLY A 302 -18.40 -22.26 18.61
C GLY A 302 -17.33 -21.31 18.07
N MET A 303 -17.57 -20.67 16.92
CA MET A 303 -16.65 -19.67 16.35
C MET A 303 -16.47 -18.47 17.29
N ILE A 304 -17.58 -17.95 17.82
CA ILE A 304 -17.58 -16.82 18.75
C ILE A 304 -16.86 -17.20 20.04
N ALA A 305 -17.15 -18.37 20.59
CA ALA A 305 -16.55 -18.87 21.82
C ALA A 305 -15.03 -19.01 21.68
N PHE A 306 -14.54 -19.55 20.56
CA PHE A 306 -13.11 -19.66 20.31
C PHE A 306 -12.43 -18.29 20.17
N PHE A 307 -13.02 -17.35 19.44
CA PHE A 307 -12.46 -16.00 19.31
C PHE A 307 -12.43 -15.25 20.64
N GLN A 308 -13.43 -15.47 21.51
CA GLN A 308 -13.40 -14.97 22.88
C GLN A 308 -12.27 -15.58 23.71
N VAL A 309 -11.98 -16.88 23.55
CA VAL A 309 -10.82 -17.53 24.21
C VAL A 309 -9.51 -16.88 23.80
N LEU A 310 -9.38 -16.46 22.54
CA LEU A 310 -8.22 -15.74 22.02
C LEU A 310 -8.15 -14.29 22.54
N GLY A 311 -9.29 -13.60 22.67
CA GLY A 311 -9.36 -12.21 23.12
C GLY A 311 -9.27 -12.00 24.65
N GLN A 312 -9.67 -12.98 25.46
CA GLN A 312 -9.72 -12.88 26.92
C GLN A 312 -8.42 -13.30 27.63
N ASN A 313 -7.63 -14.19 27.02
CA ASN A 313 -6.40 -14.68 27.63
C ASN A 313 -5.22 -13.82 27.23
N ASP A 314 -4.85 -12.93 28.15
CA ASP A 314 -3.51 -12.38 28.38
C ASP A 314 -2.64 -12.23 27.11
N ARG A 315 -2.60 -11.00 26.58
CA ARG A 315 -1.65 -10.53 25.55
C ARG A 315 -0.17 -10.70 25.94
N THR A 316 0.10 -11.34 27.07
CA THR A 316 1.39 -11.70 27.65
C THR A 316 1.90 -13.06 27.17
N SER A 317 1.03 -13.96 26.68
CA SER A 317 1.43 -15.30 26.24
C SER A 317 2.00 -15.29 24.81
N PRO A 318 3.31 -15.57 24.61
CA PRO A 318 3.93 -15.48 23.29
C PRO A 318 3.34 -16.47 22.26
N THR A 319 2.78 -17.60 22.73
CA THR A 319 2.20 -18.63 21.88
C THR A 319 0.79 -18.30 21.38
N LEU A 320 0.05 -17.43 22.09
CA LEU A 320 -1.27 -16.94 21.67
C LEU A 320 -1.18 -15.75 20.71
N LEU A 321 -0.15 -14.91 20.87
CA LEU A 321 0.07 -13.74 20.02
C LEU A 321 0.23 -14.08 18.55
N LYS A 322 0.65 -15.31 18.20
CA LYS A 322 0.93 -15.67 16.80
C LYS A 322 -0.33 -15.68 15.93
N TYR A 323 -1.43 -16.31 16.38
CA TYR A 323 -2.69 -16.28 15.64
C TYR A 323 -3.22 -14.85 15.52
N LEU A 324 -3.19 -14.06 16.61
CA LEU A 324 -3.62 -12.66 16.59
C LEU A 324 -2.73 -11.76 15.73
N SER A 325 -1.47 -12.14 15.51
CA SER A 325 -0.55 -11.41 14.64
C SER A 325 -0.88 -11.61 13.16
N THR A 326 -1.42 -12.78 12.78
CA THR A 326 -1.83 -13.08 11.40
C THR A 326 -3.30 -12.73 11.15
N HIS A 327 -4.14 -12.83 12.19
CA HIS A 327 -5.56 -12.52 12.23
C HIS A 327 -5.85 -11.46 13.31
N PRO A 328 -5.72 -10.15 13.00
CA PRO A 328 -5.99 -9.10 13.97
C PRO A 328 -7.43 -9.18 14.50
N GLU A 329 -7.59 -9.63 15.75
CA GLU A 329 -8.89 -9.67 16.44
C GLU A 329 -9.28 -8.26 16.87
N THR A 330 -10.58 -7.95 16.74
CA THR A 330 -11.14 -6.69 17.23
C THR A 330 -12.49 -6.97 17.87
N ARG A 331 -12.80 -6.25 18.96
CA ARG A 331 -14.13 -6.31 19.60
C ARG A 331 -15.26 -6.17 18.58
N ASP A 332 -15.09 -5.30 17.58
CA ASP A 332 -16.05 -5.08 16.50
C ASP A 332 -16.33 -6.35 15.66
N ARG A 333 -15.35 -7.23 15.48
CA ARG A 333 -15.54 -8.51 14.77
C ARG A 333 -16.40 -9.48 15.59
N ILE A 334 -16.09 -9.64 16.88
CA ILE A 334 -16.89 -10.50 17.78
C ILE A 334 -18.34 -10.01 17.85
N GLU A 335 -18.58 -8.71 17.98
CA GLU A 335 -19.94 -8.16 18.01
C GLU A 335 -20.71 -8.37 16.70
N ARG A 336 -20.02 -8.31 15.55
CA ARG A 336 -20.62 -8.66 14.25
C ARG A 336 -20.93 -10.15 14.13
N LEU A 337 -20.06 -11.03 14.60
CA LEU A 337 -20.34 -12.46 14.61
C LEU A 337 -21.54 -12.78 15.51
N LYS A 338 -21.66 -12.14 16.67
CA LYS A 338 -22.84 -12.26 17.55
C LYS A 338 -24.12 -11.81 16.86
N SER A 339 -24.10 -10.69 16.13
CA SER A 339 -25.29 -10.20 15.43
C SER A 339 -25.71 -11.11 14.28
N LEU A 340 -24.76 -11.73 13.58
CA LEU A 340 -25.03 -12.76 12.57
C LEU A 340 -25.59 -14.04 13.19
N ALA A 341 -25.00 -14.52 14.29
CA ALA A 341 -25.46 -15.72 14.99
C ALA A 341 -26.85 -15.55 15.62
N ALA A 342 -27.22 -14.34 16.05
CA ALA A 342 -28.56 -14.05 16.58
C ALA A 342 -29.68 -14.23 15.54
N GLN A 343 -29.34 -14.23 14.25
CA GLN A 343 -30.29 -14.45 13.15
C GLN A 343 -30.42 -15.94 12.77
N ALA A 344 -29.66 -16.82 13.43
CA ALA A 344 -29.63 -18.25 13.14
C ALA A 344 -30.75 -19.04 13.85
N PRO A 345 -31.24 -20.15 13.25
CA PRO A 345 -32.13 -21.08 13.93
C PRO A 345 -31.50 -21.67 15.20
N THR A 346 -32.29 -21.82 16.27
CA THR A 346 -31.85 -22.08 17.65
C THR A 346 -31.43 -23.53 17.96
N ALA A 347 -31.49 -24.46 17.00
CA ALA A 347 -31.19 -25.87 17.26
C ALA A 347 -30.26 -26.47 16.19
N THR A 348 -28.97 -26.52 16.51
CA THR A 348 -27.95 -27.28 15.78
C THR A 348 -27.58 -28.52 16.58
N ALA A 349 -27.62 -29.70 15.94
CA ALA A 349 -27.18 -30.93 16.58
C ALA A 349 -25.68 -30.83 16.95
N THR A 350 -25.30 -31.42 18.08
CA THR A 350 -23.89 -31.49 18.49
C THR A 350 -23.06 -32.14 17.40
N LEU A 351 -21.96 -31.49 17.01
CA LEU A 351 -21.04 -31.98 16.00
C LEU A 351 -20.17 -33.10 16.60
N LEU A 352 -20.03 -34.21 15.88
CA LEU A 352 -19.27 -35.39 16.33
C LEU A 352 -19.74 -35.97 17.69
N PRO A 353 -21.03 -36.27 17.89
CA PRO A 353 -21.57 -36.67 19.19
C PRO A 353 -21.04 -38.03 19.69
N HIS A 354 -20.43 -38.82 18.80
CA HIS A 354 -19.85 -40.14 19.11
C HIS A 354 -18.38 -40.07 19.57
N TYR A 355 -17.77 -38.89 19.59
CA TYR A 355 -16.38 -38.69 19.98
C TYR A 355 -16.26 -37.91 21.29
N ASP A 356 -15.34 -38.30 22.18
CA ASP A 356 -14.91 -37.40 23.26
C ASP A 356 -13.93 -36.37 22.67
N TRP A 357 -14.37 -35.12 22.54
CA TRP A 357 -13.54 -34.05 21.97
C TRP A 357 -12.18 -33.90 22.68
N ARG A 358 -12.10 -34.22 23.98
CA ARG A 358 -10.85 -34.12 24.75
C ARG A 358 -9.74 -35.02 24.18
N ASP A 359 -10.11 -36.08 23.46
CA ASP A 359 -9.14 -36.97 22.84
C ASP A 359 -8.35 -36.30 21.72
N ILE A 360 -8.84 -35.22 21.09
CA ILE A 360 -8.12 -34.51 20.02
C ILE A 360 -6.73 -34.04 20.48
N ARG A 361 -6.57 -33.73 21.77
CA ARG A 361 -5.30 -33.28 22.38
C ARG A 361 -4.19 -34.34 22.29
N LYS A 362 -4.56 -35.61 22.09
CA LYS A 362 -3.62 -36.72 21.96
C LYS A 362 -3.15 -36.95 20.52
N ILE A 363 -3.59 -36.15 19.53
CA ILE A 363 -3.30 -36.33 18.09
C ILE A 363 -1.81 -36.44 17.76
N CYS A 364 -0.96 -35.75 18.51
CA CYS A 364 0.49 -35.78 18.29
C CYS A 364 1.24 -36.76 19.22
N GLN A 365 0.54 -37.54 20.05
CA GLN A 365 1.19 -38.47 21.00
C GLN A 365 1.73 -39.72 20.30
N ALA A 366 1.00 -40.27 19.32
CA ALA A 366 1.47 -41.40 18.51
C ALA A 366 2.78 -41.10 17.76
N THR A 367 2.98 -39.84 17.36
CA THR A 367 4.20 -39.36 16.69
C THR A 367 5.39 -39.20 17.64
N ARG A 368 5.15 -38.95 18.95
CA ARG A 368 6.22 -38.88 19.96
C ARG A 368 6.87 -40.24 20.22
N GLN A 369 6.18 -41.35 20.00
CA GLN A 369 6.69 -42.71 20.24
C GLN A 369 7.57 -43.26 19.10
N ARG A 370 7.58 -42.61 17.93
CA ARG A 370 8.39 -43.01 16.76
C ARG A 370 9.71 -42.24 16.64
N ARG A 371 9.98 -41.31 17.55
CA ARG A 371 11.28 -40.65 17.74
C ARG A 371 11.94 -41.27 18.97
#